data_AF-X1K3Y5-F1
#
_entry.id   AF-X1K3Y5-F1
#
_cell.length_a   1.000
_cell.length_b   1.000
_cell.length_c   1.000
_cell.angle_alpha   90.00
_cell.angle_beta   90.00
_cell.angle_gamma   90.00
#
_symmetry.space_group_name_H-M   'P 1'
#
loop_
_entity.id
_entity.type
_entity.pdbx_description
1 polymer ?
#
loop_
_entity_poly.entity_id
_entity_poly.type
_entity_poly.pdbx_seq_one_letter_code
_entity_poly.pdbx_strand_id
1 'polypeptide(L)' 'MEKYDLVIKSDKIFIDGRLVDCYIGVKDGIITTISNEELNGREVIDAE' A
#
# COMPACT_ATOMS: atom_id res chain seq x y z
N MET A 1 -14.10 -0.14 11.80
CA MET A 1 -13.68 -1.16 10.81
C MET A 1 -12.49 -0.59 10.08
N GLU A 2 -11.39 -1.33 10.02
CA GLU A 2 -10.23 -0.99 9.18
C GLU A 2 -10.67 -0.72 7.74
N LYS A 3 -10.19 0.37 7.14
CA LYS A 3 -10.59 0.80 5.79
C LYS A 3 -10.07 -0.16 4.72
N TYR A 4 -8.89 -0.75 4.95
CA TYR A 4 -8.24 -1.70 4.05
C TYR A 4 -8.07 -3.05 4.76
N ASP A 5 -8.11 -4.13 3.98
CA ASP A 5 -7.80 -5.47 4.51
C ASP A 5 -6.30 -5.68 4.64
N LEU A 6 -5.53 -5.13 3.70
CA LEU A 6 -4.07 -5.17 3.69
C LEU A 6 -3.51 -3.80 3.26
N VAL A 7 -2.47 -3.35 3.93
CA VAL A 7 -1.62 -2.23 3.51
C VAL A 7 -0.21 -2.76 3.30
N ILE A 8 0.41 -2.39 2.17
CA ILE A 8 1.82 -2.70 1.88
C ILE A 8 2.58 -1.38 1.84
N LYS A 9 3.68 -1.28 2.60
CA LYS A 9 4.62 -0.16 2.54
C LYS A 9 5.93 -0.64 1.94
N SER A 10 6.48 0.12 1.00
CA SER A 10 7.86 -0.07 0.52
C SER A 10 8.39 1.23 -0.08
N ASP A 11 9.70 1.42 -0.03
CA ASP A 11 10.41 2.50 -0.73
C ASP A 11 10.74 2.15 -2.20
N LYS A 12 10.45 0.90 -2.63
CA LYS A 12 10.82 0.33 -3.93
C LYS A 12 9.62 -0.15 -4.75
N ILE A 13 8.49 0.54 -4.69
CA ILE A 13 7.31 0.16 -5.47
C ILE A 13 7.49 0.61 -6.92
N PHE A 14 7.48 -0.33 -7.87
CA PHE A 14 7.67 -0.04 -9.29
C PHE A 14 6.34 0.28 -9.99
N ILE A 15 6.14 1.54 -10.38
CA ILE A 15 4.93 2.04 -11.06
C ILE A 15 5.37 2.92 -12.23
N ASP A 16 4.78 2.71 -13.41
CA ASP A 16 4.99 3.53 -14.62
C ASP A 16 6.48 3.78 -14.96
N GLY A 17 7.30 2.74 -14.81
CA GLY A 17 8.73 2.81 -15.13
C GLY A 17 9.62 3.46 -14.07
N ARG A 18 9.09 3.73 -12.87
CA ARG A 18 9.82 4.37 -11.76
C ARG A 18 9.64 3.63 -10.45
N LEU A 19 10.62 3.73 -9.58
CA LEU A 19 10.49 3.33 -8.18
C LEU A 19 9.93 4.52 -7.39
N VAL A 20 8.92 4.23 -6.58
CA VAL A 20 8.21 5.22 -5.77
C VAL A 20 8.13 4.69 -4.34
N ASP A 21 8.39 5.59 -3.40
CA ASP A 21 8.14 5.36 -1.98
C ASP A 21 6.68 5.67 -1.66
N CYS A 22 5.88 4.63 -1.40
CA CYS A 22 4.47 4.79 -1.11
C CYS A 22 3.86 3.60 -0.35
N TYR A 23 2.58 3.77 0.02
CA TYR A 23 1.72 2.75 0.59
C TYR A 23 0.70 2.30 -0.47
N ILE A 24 0.43 0.99 -0.50
CA ILE A 24 -0.62 0.36 -1.32
C ILE A 24 -1.72 -0.15 -0.42
N GLY A 25 -2.94 0.34 -0.61
CA GLY A 25 -4.11 -0.15 0.12
C GLY A 25 -4.90 -1.16 -0.70
N VAL A 26 -5.10 -2.35 -0.14
CA VAL A 26 -5.85 -3.45 -0.75
C VAL A 26 -7.14 -3.71 0.03
N LYS A 27 -8.25 -3.81 -0.69
CA LYS A 27 -9.58 -4.15 -0.16
C LYS A 27 -10.23 -5.18 -1.06
N ASP A 28 -10.74 -6.26 -0.47
CA ASP A 28 -11.42 -7.34 -1.21
C ASP A 28 -10.59 -7.89 -2.39
N GLY A 29 -9.26 -7.97 -2.20
CA GLY A 29 -8.31 -8.47 -3.22
C GLY A 29 -7.95 -7.49 -4.34
N ILE A 30 -8.41 -6.23 -4.26
CA ILE A 30 -8.19 -5.20 -5.29
C ILE A 30 -7.34 -4.07 -4.71
N ILE A 31 -6.38 -3.56 -5.48
CA ILE A 31 -5.67 -2.31 -5.15
C ILE A 31 -6.65 -1.15 -5.27
N THR A 32 -6.95 -0.49 -4.15
CA THR A 32 -7.94 0.60 -4.09
C THR A 32 -7.31 1.97 -3.97
N THR A 33 -6.08 2.05 -3.47
CA THR A 33 -5.37 3.31 -3.31
C THR A 33 -3.86 3.12 -3.40
N ILE A 34 -3.19 4.16 -3.87
CA ILE A 34 -1.74 4.35 -3.81
C ILE A 34 -1.56 5.71 -3.14
N SER A 35 -0.79 5.77 -2.06
CA SER A 35 -0.69 6.97 -1.22
C SER A 35 0.73 7.18 -0.73
N ASN A 36 1.21 8.42 -0.76
CA ASN A 36 2.46 8.78 -0.10
C ASN A 36 2.25 9.07 1.40
N GLU A 37 1.00 9.22 1.83
CA GLU A 37 0.62 9.32 3.25
C GLU A 37 0.39 7.93 3.85
N GLU A 38 0.66 7.81 5.15
CA GLU A 38 0.50 6.58 5.91
C GLU A 38 -0.93 6.02 5.83
N LEU A 39 -1.04 4.73 5.52
CA LEU A 39 -2.30 4.01 5.47
C LEU A 39 -2.39 3.01 6.62
N ASN A 40 -3.59 2.88 7.17
CA ASN A 40 -3.91 1.88 8.19
C ASN A 40 -4.82 0.80 7.59
N GLY A 41 -4.48 -0.47 7.84
CA GLY A 41 -5.27 -1.61 7.43
C GLY A 41 -5.25 -2.70 8.49
N ARG A 42 -6.12 -3.71 8.33
CA ARG A 42 -6.18 -4.85 9.25
C ARG A 42 -4.83 -5.56 9.36
N GLU A 43 -4.10 -5.65 8.25
CA GLU A 43 -2.74 -6.12 8.20
C GLU A 43 -1.86 -5.06 7.52
N VAL A 44 -0.66 -4.86 8.04
CA VAL A 44 0.35 -3.97 7.46
C VAL A 44 1.60 -4.80 7.22
N ILE A 45 2.05 -4.83 5.97
CA ILE A 45 3.31 -5.45 5.56
C ILE A 45 4.29 -4.32 5.26
N ASP A 46 5.41 -4.33 5.97
CA ASP A 46 6.60 -3.55 5.65
C ASP A 46 7.50 -4.39 4.73
N ALA A 47 7.71 -3.93 3.50
CA ALA A 47 8.36 -4.66 2.41
C ALA A 47 9.67 -3.97 1.96
N GLU A 48 10.53 -3.62 2.92
CA GLU A 48 11.93 -3.18 2.69
C GLU A 48 12.84 -4.25 2.07
#